data_AF-A0A0V0QU15-F1
#
_entry.id   AF-A0A0V0QU15-F1
#
_cell.length_a   1.000
_cell.length_b   1.000
_cell.length_c   1.000
_cell.angle_alpha   90.00
_cell.angle_beta   90.00
_cell.angle_gamma   90.00
#
_symmetry.space_group_name_H-M   'P 1'
#
loop_
_entity.id
_entity.type
_entity.pdbx_description
1 polymer ?
#
loop_
_entity_poly.entity_id
_entity_poly.type
_entity_poly.pdbx_seq_one_letter_code
_entity_poly.pdbx_strand_id
1 'polypeptide(L)'
;MQQFDYEDPYNQLYGDDKQLDKTTFDAQMGFVKKVYSILSVQLLVTTFICAISMVSDAFLSFQINNIWLFYFLIVIQIGIMYTLVCSPHQARTVPNNYILLFAFTLCESYIVSVICGLTDPKIVFSAVFLTVGMFLGLTIYAMNTKTDFTMMGGFLFAFVSVMIFASIILMFIHSQIAHMIYCILGVMLMSLYIIYDTQLMMVMKTDRVFLVV
;
A
#
# COMPACT_ATOMS: atom_id res chain seq x y z
N MET A 1 -29.40 -47.55 35.09
CA MET A 1 -28.47 -46.49 35.51
C MET A 1 -28.37 -45.51 34.35
N GLN A 2 -29.07 -44.38 34.40
CA GLN A 2 -28.79 -43.27 33.48
C GLN A 2 -27.52 -42.60 34.02
N GLN A 3 -26.41 -42.74 33.30
CA GLN A 3 -25.25 -41.89 33.53
C GLN A 3 -25.71 -40.46 33.24
N PHE A 4 -25.78 -39.64 34.29
CA PHE A 4 -25.88 -38.19 34.13
C PHE A 4 -24.56 -37.76 33.51
N ASP A 5 -24.59 -37.39 32.23
CA ASP A 5 -23.42 -36.90 31.51
C ASP A 5 -23.06 -35.55 32.13
N TYR A 6 -22.03 -35.54 32.98
CA TYR A 6 -21.50 -34.33 33.59
C TYR A 6 -20.64 -33.65 32.52
N GLU A 7 -21.23 -32.69 31.80
CA GLU A 7 -20.46 -31.82 30.90
C GLU A 7 -19.54 -30.93 31.74
N ASP A 8 -18.24 -31.19 31.64
CA ASP A 8 -17.22 -30.40 32.33
C ASP A 8 -17.23 -28.96 31.78
N PRO A 9 -17.54 -27.94 32.60
CA PRO A 9 -17.58 -26.54 32.17
C PRO A 9 -16.25 -26.05 31.57
N TYR A 10 -15.11 -26.68 31.87
CA TYR A 10 -13.83 -26.36 31.25
C TYR A 10 -13.76 -26.73 29.77
N ASN A 11 -14.42 -27.82 29.32
CA ASN A 11 -14.45 -28.20 27.91
C ASN A 11 -15.31 -27.23 27.08
N GLN A 12 -16.35 -26.68 27.68
CA GLN A 12 -17.19 -25.67 27.03
C GLN A 12 -16.45 -24.33 26.91
N LEU A 13 -15.72 -23.91 27.96
CA LEU A 13 -14.84 -22.73 27.92
C LEU A 13 -13.71 -22.86 26.88
N TYR A 14 -13.12 -24.06 26.77
CA TYR A 14 -12.09 -24.40 25.78
C TYR A 14 -12.63 -24.66 24.35
N GLY A 15 -13.94 -24.83 24.23
CA GLY A 15 -14.63 -24.81 22.94
C GLY A 15 -14.83 -23.38 22.46
N ASP A 16 -15.23 -22.51 23.38
CA ASP A 16 -15.56 -21.11 23.11
C ASP A 16 -14.32 -20.27 22.77
N ASP A 17 -13.19 -20.45 23.48
CA ASP A 17 -11.93 -19.74 23.20
C ASP A 17 -11.37 -20.05 21.80
N LYS A 18 -11.39 -21.32 21.38
CA LYS A 18 -10.97 -21.76 20.05
C LYS A 18 -11.93 -21.29 18.97
N GLN A 19 -13.23 -21.24 19.25
CA GLN A 19 -14.19 -20.71 18.29
C GLN A 19 -14.05 -19.19 18.14
N LEU A 20 -13.78 -18.47 19.22
CA LEU A 20 -13.52 -17.04 19.22
C LEU A 20 -12.24 -16.69 18.45
N ASP A 21 -11.16 -17.46 18.67
CA ASP A 21 -9.88 -17.30 17.96
C ASP A 21 -10.03 -17.56 16.45
N LYS A 22 -10.66 -18.67 16.07
CA LYS A 22 -10.95 -19.00 14.66
C LYS A 22 -11.80 -17.95 13.97
N THR A 23 -12.88 -17.50 14.61
CA THR A 23 -13.78 -16.47 14.05
C THR A 23 -13.04 -15.15 13.85
N THR A 24 -12.12 -14.80 14.75
CA THR A 24 -11.31 -13.58 14.66
C THR A 24 -10.30 -13.67 13.51
N PHE A 25 -9.62 -14.80 13.40
CA PHE A 25 -8.67 -15.09 12.32
C PHE A 25 -9.34 -15.07 10.93
N ASP A 26 -10.49 -15.72 10.78
CA ASP A 26 -11.22 -15.76 9.50
C ASP A 26 -11.68 -14.35 9.06
N ALA A 27 -12.11 -13.52 10.02
CA ALA A 27 -12.47 -12.13 9.76
C ALA A 27 -11.25 -11.27 9.33
N GLN A 28 -10.09 -11.45 9.99
CA GLN A 28 -8.84 -10.77 9.62
C GLN A 28 -8.40 -11.16 8.21
N MET A 29 -8.40 -12.45 7.91
CA MET A 29 -8.05 -12.97 6.58
C MET A 29 -9.02 -12.46 5.50
N GLY A 30 -10.31 -12.35 5.81
CA GLY A 30 -11.30 -11.74 4.91
C GLY A 30 -11.01 -10.27 4.59
N PHE A 31 -10.62 -9.48 5.59
CA PHE A 31 -10.22 -8.09 5.40
C PHE A 31 -8.93 -7.97 4.57
N VAL A 32 -7.89 -8.73 4.91
CA VAL A 32 -6.61 -8.75 4.17
C VAL A 32 -6.85 -9.11 2.71
N LYS A 33 -7.63 -10.19 2.44
CA LYS A 33 -8.00 -10.58 1.08
C LYS A 33 -8.69 -9.44 0.32
N LYS A 34 -9.59 -8.72 0.98
CA LYS A 34 -10.29 -7.59 0.36
C LYS A 34 -9.34 -6.45 0.00
N VAL A 35 -8.45 -6.05 0.91
CA VAL A 35 -7.47 -4.96 0.66
C VAL A 35 -6.51 -5.35 -0.45
N TYR A 36 -5.90 -6.54 -0.36
CA TYR A 36 -4.97 -7.02 -1.38
C TYR A 36 -5.64 -7.23 -2.74
N SER A 37 -6.92 -7.62 -2.78
CA SER A 37 -7.68 -7.70 -4.02
C SER A 37 -7.85 -6.33 -4.68
N ILE A 38 -8.20 -5.29 -3.91
CA ILE A 38 -8.31 -3.91 -4.41
C ILE A 38 -6.95 -3.43 -4.94
N LEU A 39 -5.89 -3.60 -4.14
CA LEU A 39 -4.53 -3.22 -4.53
C LEU A 39 -4.07 -3.92 -5.81
N SER A 40 -4.39 -5.21 -5.94
CA SER A 40 -4.05 -5.99 -7.14
C SER A 40 -4.74 -5.42 -8.39
N VAL A 41 -6.04 -5.08 -8.30
CA VAL A 41 -6.77 -4.44 -9.40
C VAL A 41 -6.16 -3.08 -9.74
N GLN A 42 -5.80 -2.27 -8.74
CA GLN A 42 -5.17 -0.96 -8.97
C GLN A 42 -3.82 -1.08 -9.68
N LEU A 43 -2.97 -2.04 -9.27
CA LEU A 43 -1.69 -2.30 -9.92
C LEU A 43 -1.86 -2.80 -11.36
N LEU A 44 -2.88 -3.62 -11.64
CA LEU A 44 -3.18 -4.06 -13.00
C LEU A 44 -3.60 -2.87 -13.90
N VAL A 45 -4.43 -1.97 -13.38
CA VAL A 45 -4.82 -0.74 -14.11
C VAL A 45 -3.60 0.12 -14.42
N THR A 46 -2.73 0.35 -13.43
CA THR A 46 -1.48 1.09 -13.63
C THR A 46 -0.59 0.41 -14.67
N THR A 47 -0.38 -0.89 -14.55
CA THR A 47 0.46 -1.66 -15.48
C THR A 47 -0.08 -1.58 -16.91
N PHE A 48 -1.40 -1.66 -17.08
CA PHE A 48 -2.06 -1.55 -18.38
C PHE A 48 -1.84 -0.17 -19.02
N ILE A 49 -2.01 0.92 -18.27
CA ILE A 49 -1.81 2.28 -18.77
C ILE A 49 -0.32 2.52 -19.09
N CYS A 50 0.60 2.04 -18.24
CA CYS A 50 2.04 2.09 -18.53
C CYS A 50 2.39 1.33 -19.82
N ALA A 51 1.83 0.14 -20.01
CA ALA A 51 2.08 -0.66 -21.22
C ALA A 51 1.61 0.04 -22.50
N ILE A 52 0.46 0.73 -22.46
CA ILE A 52 -0.03 1.53 -23.59
C ILE A 52 0.97 2.64 -23.93
N SER A 53 1.48 3.36 -22.93
CA SER A 53 2.49 4.42 -23.12
C SER A 53 3.80 3.90 -23.70
N MET A 54 4.23 2.71 -23.30
CA MET A 54 5.47 2.12 -23.79
C MET A 54 5.38 1.57 -25.22
N VAL A 55 4.19 1.19 -25.68
CA VAL A 55 3.99 0.56 -27.00
C VAL A 55 3.42 1.52 -28.05
N SER A 56 2.68 2.55 -27.63
CA SER A 56 2.03 3.50 -28.54
C SER A 56 2.73 4.85 -28.56
N ASP A 57 3.49 5.10 -29.62
CA ASP A 57 4.13 6.40 -29.86
C ASP A 57 3.12 7.55 -29.93
N ALA A 58 1.91 7.29 -30.44
CA ALA A 58 0.84 8.28 -30.52
C ALA A 58 0.36 8.73 -29.13
N PHE A 59 0.21 7.77 -28.20
CA PHE A 59 -0.20 8.07 -26.83
C PHE A 59 0.91 8.80 -26.07
N LEU A 60 2.16 8.33 -26.18
CA LEU A 60 3.30 9.00 -25.56
C LEU A 60 3.49 10.43 -26.10
N SER A 61 3.36 10.62 -27.42
CA SER A 61 3.41 11.95 -28.04
C SER A 61 2.31 12.86 -27.52
N PHE A 62 1.09 12.35 -27.36
CA PHE A 62 0.00 13.10 -26.73
C PHE A 62 0.35 13.53 -25.29
N GLN A 63 0.92 12.63 -24.49
CA GLN A 63 1.30 12.91 -23.10
C GLN A 63 2.40 13.97 -23.01
N ILE A 64 3.43 13.90 -23.87
CA ILE A 64 4.53 14.87 -23.91
C ILE A 64 4.03 16.23 -24.40
N ASN A 65 3.21 16.26 -25.46
CA ASN A 65 2.63 17.51 -25.98
C ASN A 65 1.68 18.18 -24.97
N ASN A 66 1.06 17.39 -24.09
CA ASN A 66 0.17 17.86 -23.03
C ASN A 66 0.78 17.70 -21.64
N ILE A 67 2.06 18.05 -21.47
CA ILE A 67 2.77 17.92 -20.18
C ILE A 67 2.09 18.67 -19.03
N TRP A 68 1.27 19.68 -19.33
CA TRP A 68 0.44 20.36 -18.32
C TRP A 68 -0.49 19.39 -17.58
N LEU A 69 -0.98 18.33 -18.25
CA LEU A 69 -1.80 17.28 -17.63
C LEU A 69 -1.02 16.51 -16.55
N PHE A 70 0.28 16.28 -16.75
CA PHE A 70 1.13 15.62 -15.78
C PHE A 70 1.18 16.41 -14.46
N TYR A 71 1.48 17.71 -14.53
CA TYR A 71 1.52 18.57 -13.34
C TYR A 71 0.13 18.76 -12.72
N PHE A 72 -0.91 18.90 -13.54
CA PHE A 72 -2.28 19.04 -13.07
C PHE A 72 -2.75 17.80 -12.29
N LEU A 73 -2.43 16.60 -12.77
CA LEU A 73 -2.78 15.35 -12.10
C LEU A 73 -1.99 15.14 -10.80
N ILE A 74 -0.74 15.61 -10.71
CA ILE A 74 0.00 15.63 -9.43
C ILE A 74 -0.75 16.47 -8.38
N VAL A 75 -1.23 17.66 -8.76
CA VAL A 75 -1.98 18.53 -7.82
C VAL A 75 -3.27 17.86 -7.37
N ILE A 76 -4.03 17.26 -8.30
CA ILE A 76 -5.25 16.51 -7.97
C ILE A 76 -4.92 15.35 -7.03
N GLN A 77 -3.88 14.59 -7.33
CA GLN A 77 -3.46 13.44 -6.54
C GLN A 77 -3.15 13.82 -5.09
N ILE A 78 -2.42 14.92 -4.89
CA ILE A 78 -2.13 15.47 -3.55
C ILE A 78 -3.43 15.88 -2.86
N GLY A 79 -4.37 16.51 -3.57
CA GLY A 79 -5.69 16.87 -3.02
C GLY A 79 -6.52 15.65 -2.59
N ILE A 80 -6.50 14.57 -3.36
CA ILE A 80 -7.17 13.31 -3.01
C ILE A 80 -6.51 12.69 -1.77
N MET A 81 -5.18 12.66 -1.72
CA MET A 81 -4.44 12.16 -0.56
C MET A 81 -4.72 12.96 0.70
N TYR A 82 -4.71 14.29 0.60
CA TYR A 82 -5.09 15.18 1.70
C TYR A 82 -6.51 14.88 2.19
N THR A 83 -7.46 14.68 1.27
CA THR A 83 -8.85 14.34 1.62
C THR A 83 -8.94 13.00 2.36
N LEU A 84 -8.23 11.97 1.90
CA LEU A 84 -8.22 10.65 2.54
C LEU A 84 -7.62 10.67 3.95
N VAL A 85 -6.58 11.49 4.16
CA VAL A 85 -5.92 11.63 5.47
C VAL A 85 -6.72 12.50 6.43
N CYS A 86 -7.16 13.68 6.00
CA CYS A 86 -7.80 14.68 6.87
C CYS A 86 -9.30 14.46 7.05
N SER A 87 -9.96 13.66 6.20
CA SER A 87 -11.38 13.33 6.33
C SER A 87 -11.61 11.83 6.55
N PRO A 88 -11.46 11.32 7.80
CA PRO A 88 -11.66 9.91 8.11
C PRO A 88 -13.07 9.40 7.77
N HIS A 89 -14.06 10.29 7.76
CA HIS A 89 -15.42 9.97 7.34
C HIS A 89 -15.47 9.53 5.88
N GLN A 90 -14.83 10.27 4.97
CA GLN A 90 -14.83 9.95 3.55
C GLN A 90 -14.03 8.67 3.25
N ALA A 91 -12.92 8.47 3.96
CA ALA A 91 -12.09 7.27 3.85
C ALA A 91 -12.78 5.99 4.38
N ARG A 92 -13.84 6.11 5.20
CA ARG A 92 -14.53 4.97 5.82
C ARG A 92 -15.93 4.72 5.25
N THR A 93 -16.51 5.69 4.54
CA THR A 93 -17.86 5.58 3.97
C THR A 93 -17.82 4.95 2.57
N VAL A 94 -18.60 3.88 2.40
CA VAL A 94 -18.89 3.27 1.09
C VAL A 94 -20.04 4.03 0.43
N PRO A 95 -19.99 4.39 -0.87
CA PRO A 95 -18.98 4.01 -1.87
C PRO A 95 -17.81 5.00 -2.02
N ASN A 96 -17.85 6.15 -1.35
CA ASN A 96 -16.90 7.25 -1.56
C ASN A 96 -15.43 6.84 -1.44
N ASN A 97 -15.08 5.97 -0.48
CA ASN A 97 -13.70 5.47 -0.35
C ASN A 97 -13.19 4.81 -1.63
N TYR A 98 -13.97 3.93 -2.26
CA TYR A 98 -13.56 3.25 -3.50
C TYR A 98 -13.41 4.22 -4.68
N ILE A 99 -14.29 5.23 -4.76
CA ILE A 99 -14.24 6.24 -5.81
C ILE A 99 -12.96 7.08 -5.66
N LEU A 100 -12.66 7.55 -4.45
CA LEU A 100 -11.45 8.31 -4.15
C LEU A 100 -10.18 7.49 -4.43
N LEU A 101 -10.16 6.22 -4.00
CA LEU A 101 -9.05 5.31 -4.25
C LEU A 101 -8.85 5.04 -5.74
N PHE A 102 -9.92 4.82 -6.50
CA PHE A 102 -9.83 4.58 -7.94
C PHE A 102 -9.41 5.85 -8.70
N ALA A 103 -9.94 7.02 -8.32
CA ALA A 103 -9.51 8.30 -8.89
C ALA A 103 -8.03 8.57 -8.60
N PHE A 104 -7.56 8.27 -7.38
CA PHE A 104 -6.15 8.33 -7.03
C PHE A 104 -5.32 7.40 -7.92
N THR A 105 -5.77 6.14 -8.09
CA THR A 105 -5.09 5.18 -8.97
C THR A 105 -4.99 5.69 -10.40
N LEU A 106 -6.06 6.23 -10.99
CA LEU A 106 -6.01 6.75 -12.36
C LEU A 106 -5.02 7.91 -12.52
N CYS A 107 -4.96 8.81 -11.54
CA CYS A 107 -3.99 9.91 -11.54
C CYS A 107 -2.56 9.34 -11.49
N GLU A 108 -2.29 8.44 -10.55
CA GLU A 108 -0.99 7.79 -10.40
C GLU A 108 -0.61 6.99 -11.65
N SER A 109 -1.53 6.19 -12.20
CA SER A 109 -1.29 5.41 -13.41
C SER A 109 -0.88 6.29 -14.59
N TYR A 110 -1.54 7.45 -14.76
CA TYR A 110 -1.14 8.40 -15.80
C TYR A 110 0.27 8.94 -15.56
N ILE A 111 0.56 9.45 -14.36
CA ILE A 111 1.87 10.02 -13.99
C ILE A 111 2.99 9.00 -14.23
N VAL A 112 2.84 7.78 -13.70
CA VAL A 112 3.82 6.70 -13.85
C VAL A 112 3.94 6.28 -15.32
N SER A 113 2.85 6.25 -16.08
CA SER A 113 2.89 5.88 -17.51
C SER A 113 3.71 6.84 -18.37
N VAL A 114 3.72 8.14 -18.04
CA VAL A 114 4.57 9.12 -18.74
C VAL A 114 6.04 8.78 -18.49
N ILE A 115 6.41 8.49 -17.24
CA ILE A 115 7.79 8.13 -16.87
C ILE A 115 8.20 6.81 -17.55
N CYS A 116 7.32 5.80 -17.53
CA CYS A 116 7.59 4.52 -18.19
C CYS A 116 7.75 4.66 -19.70
N GLY A 117 6.94 5.49 -20.38
CA GLY A 117 7.08 5.72 -21.82
C GLY A 117 8.37 6.44 -22.22
N LEU A 118 8.94 7.25 -21.31
CA LEU A 118 10.22 7.94 -21.51
C LEU A 118 11.45 7.09 -21.11
N THR A 119 11.23 5.90 -20.55
CA THR A 119 12.28 5.04 -20.02
C THR A 119 12.43 3.78 -20.89
N ASP A 120 13.66 3.26 -21.03
CA ASP A 120 13.89 2.00 -21.75
C ASP A 120 13.03 0.88 -21.12
N PRO A 121 12.19 0.17 -21.92
CA PRO A 121 11.36 -0.92 -21.44
C PRO A 121 12.10 -1.97 -20.62
N LYS A 122 13.35 -2.28 -20.96
CA LYS A 122 14.16 -3.26 -20.21
C LYS A 122 14.37 -2.82 -18.77
N ILE A 123 14.65 -1.54 -18.54
CA ILE A 123 14.82 -0.96 -17.21
C ILE A 123 13.51 -1.02 -16.44
N VAL A 124 12.40 -0.68 -17.10
CA VAL A 124 11.06 -0.72 -16.49
C VAL A 124 10.70 -2.14 -16.04
N PHE A 125 10.87 -3.15 -16.91
CA PHE A 125 10.58 -4.54 -16.56
C PHE A 125 11.49 -5.07 -15.44
N SER A 126 12.78 -4.72 -15.43
CA SER A 126 13.68 -5.07 -14.33
C SER A 126 13.25 -4.43 -13.01
N ALA A 127 12.85 -3.15 -13.02
CA ALA A 127 12.35 -2.47 -11.83
C ALA A 127 11.08 -3.12 -11.29
N VAL A 128 10.09 -3.41 -12.15
CA VAL A 128 8.83 -4.09 -11.76
C VAL A 128 9.12 -5.45 -11.13
N PHE A 129 10.00 -6.24 -11.73
CA PHE A 129 10.35 -7.57 -11.20
C PHE A 129 10.96 -7.46 -9.79
N LEU A 130 11.88 -6.52 -9.58
CA LEU A 130 12.50 -6.29 -8.27
C LEU A 130 11.47 -5.79 -7.23
N THR A 131 10.59 -4.86 -7.59
CA THR A 131 9.58 -4.33 -6.67
C THR A 131 8.56 -5.40 -6.27
N VAL A 132 8.12 -6.25 -7.22
CA VAL A 132 7.21 -7.36 -6.92
C VAL A 132 7.88 -8.38 -6.01
N GLY A 133 9.11 -8.77 -6.32
CA GLY A 133 9.87 -9.72 -5.48
C GLY A 133 10.07 -9.19 -4.06
N MET A 134 10.47 -7.92 -3.92
CA MET A 134 10.63 -7.28 -2.61
C MET A 134 9.31 -7.17 -1.85
N PHE A 135 8.25 -6.69 -2.49
CA PHE A 135 6.94 -6.55 -1.86
C PHE A 135 6.44 -7.89 -1.33
N LEU A 136 6.42 -8.94 -2.17
CA LEU A 136 5.97 -10.27 -1.75
C LEU A 136 6.84 -10.86 -0.64
N GLY A 137 8.18 -10.76 -0.77
CA GLY A 137 9.10 -11.26 0.23
C GLY A 137 8.93 -10.58 1.60
N LEU A 138 8.79 -9.25 1.60
CA LEU A 138 8.60 -8.46 2.82
C LEU A 138 7.21 -8.65 3.43
N THR A 139 6.16 -8.80 2.62
CA THR A 139 4.82 -9.14 3.09
C THR A 139 4.82 -10.50 3.80
N ILE A 140 5.42 -11.53 3.19
CA ILE A 140 5.53 -12.87 3.81
C ILE A 140 6.34 -12.79 5.10
N TYR A 141 7.44 -12.04 5.11
CA TYR A 141 8.22 -11.80 6.32
C TYR A 141 7.39 -11.12 7.41
N ALA A 142 6.67 -10.04 7.06
CA ALA A 142 5.85 -9.27 7.99
C ALA A 142 4.72 -10.11 8.60
N MET A 143 4.12 -11.05 7.84
CA MET A 143 3.09 -11.97 8.31
C MET A 143 3.62 -13.03 9.29
N ASN A 144 4.88 -13.43 9.16
CA ASN A 144 5.47 -14.50 9.96
C ASN A 144 6.31 -13.99 11.14
N THR A 145 6.77 -12.73 11.09
CA THR A 145 7.65 -12.18 12.12
C THR A 145 6.89 -11.91 13.42
N LYS A 146 7.54 -12.18 14.55
CA LYS A 146 7.02 -11.89 15.90
C LYS A 146 7.39 -10.51 16.41
N THR A 147 8.26 -9.81 15.69
CA THR A 147 8.71 -8.46 16.04
C THR A 147 7.61 -7.46 15.68
N ASP A 148 7.23 -6.64 16.64
CA ASP A 148 6.23 -5.59 16.43
C ASP A 148 6.91 -4.31 15.89
N PHE A 149 6.71 -4.02 14.61
CA PHE A 149 7.17 -2.79 13.96
C PHE A 149 6.12 -1.67 14.02
N THR A 150 4.91 -1.90 14.55
CA THR A 150 3.83 -0.91 14.57
C THR A 150 4.14 0.31 15.45
N MET A 151 5.09 0.19 16.38
CA MET A 151 5.58 1.33 17.18
C MET A 151 6.53 2.27 16.42
N MET A 152 7.01 1.89 15.23
CA MET A 152 7.95 2.71 14.45
C MET A 152 7.28 3.79 13.58
N GLY A 153 5.95 3.93 13.62
CA GLY A 153 5.21 4.84 12.73
C GLY A 153 5.70 6.29 12.78
N GLY A 154 6.01 6.82 13.98
CA GLY A 154 6.56 8.17 14.13
C GLY A 154 7.95 8.34 13.52
N PHE A 155 8.81 7.33 13.65
CA PHE A 155 10.14 7.32 13.04
C PHE A 155 10.06 7.29 11.50
N LEU A 156 9.18 6.45 10.95
CA LEU A 156 8.96 6.35 9.51
C LEU A 156 8.44 7.67 8.92
N PHE A 157 7.49 8.31 9.59
CA PHE A 157 6.97 9.61 9.18
C PHE A 157 8.04 10.71 9.20
N ALA A 158 8.88 10.75 10.24
CA ALA A 158 10.00 11.69 10.31
C ALA A 158 11.00 11.45 9.16
N PHE A 159 11.31 10.19 8.84
CA PHE A 159 12.27 9.86 7.80
C PHE A 159 11.75 10.21 6.39
N VAL A 160 10.46 9.99 6.10
CA VAL A 160 9.82 10.47 4.86
C VAL A 160 9.92 11.99 4.74
N SER A 161 9.66 12.71 5.83
CA SER A 161 9.74 14.17 5.84
C SER A 161 11.14 14.65 5.47
N VAL A 162 12.20 14.04 6.04
CA VAL A 162 13.60 14.33 5.68
C VAL A 162 13.88 14.04 4.21
N MET A 163 13.40 12.92 3.69
CA MET A 163 13.57 12.55 2.27
C MET A 163 12.91 13.56 1.32
N ILE A 164 11.71 14.07 1.67
CA ILE A 164 11.03 15.11 0.89
C ILE A 164 11.90 16.37 0.81
N PHE A 165 12.40 16.88 1.94
CA PHE A 165 13.28 18.05 1.93
C PHE A 165 14.60 17.78 1.19
N ALA A 166 15.16 16.58 1.34
CA ALA A 166 16.35 16.17 0.59
C ALA A 166 16.12 16.19 -0.93
N SER A 167 14.94 15.75 -1.41
CA SER A 167 14.62 15.79 -2.85
C SER A 167 14.61 17.21 -3.43
N ILE A 168 14.18 18.22 -2.65
CA ILE A 168 14.18 19.63 -3.07
C ILE A 168 15.62 20.11 -3.25
N ILE A 169 16.53 19.73 -2.34
CA ILE A 169 17.95 20.06 -2.43
C ILE A 169 18.59 19.32 -3.63
N LEU A 170 18.29 18.03 -3.79
CA LEU A 170 18.83 17.21 -4.89
C LEU A 170 18.35 17.69 -6.27
N MET A 171 17.23 18.39 -6.38
CA MET A 171 16.79 19.02 -7.63
C MET A 171 17.83 20.02 -8.17
N PHE A 172 18.58 20.69 -7.29
CA PHE A 172 19.65 21.60 -7.68
C PHE A 172 21.00 20.89 -7.88
N ILE A 173 21.22 19.75 -7.21
CA ILE A 173 22.46 18.99 -7.27
C ILE A 173 22.38 17.92 -8.37
N HIS A 174 23.10 18.12 -9.46
CA HIS A 174 23.10 17.22 -10.63
C HIS A 174 24.13 16.07 -10.51
N SER A 175 24.29 15.49 -9.32
CA SER A 175 25.25 14.40 -9.07
C SER A 175 24.60 13.03 -9.15
N GLN A 176 25.05 12.20 -10.11
CA GLN A 176 24.53 10.84 -10.30
C GLN A 176 24.67 9.96 -9.04
N ILE A 177 25.78 10.07 -8.32
CA ILE A 177 26.01 9.31 -7.09
C ILE A 177 25.02 9.72 -6.01
N ALA A 178 24.73 11.01 -5.87
CA ALA A 178 23.76 11.51 -4.90
C ALA A 178 22.34 10.99 -5.21
N HIS A 179 21.94 10.99 -6.48
CA HIS A 179 20.66 10.41 -6.93
C HIS A 179 20.59 8.90 -6.65
N MET A 180 21.66 8.14 -6.90
CA MET A 180 21.69 6.70 -6.57
C MET A 180 21.53 6.44 -5.08
N ILE A 181 22.26 7.18 -4.22
CA ILE A 181 22.15 7.04 -2.75
C ILE A 181 20.72 7.36 -2.30
N TYR A 182 20.13 8.44 -2.83
CA TYR A 182 18.75 8.81 -2.54
C TYR A 182 17.75 7.70 -2.90
N CYS A 183 17.89 7.10 -4.09
CA CYS A 183 17.05 5.97 -4.50
C CYS A 183 17.20 4.76 -3.56
N ILE A 184 18.43 4.41 -3.16
CA ILE A 184 18.68 3.28 -2.23
C ILE A 184 18.02 3.53 -0.88
N LEU A 185 18.17 4.74 -0.32
CA LEU A 185 17.51 5.11 0.93
C LEU A 185 15.98 5.09 0.81
N GLY A 186 15.45 5.55 -0.32
CA GLY A 186 14.01 5.49 -0.62
C GLY A 186 13.48 4.06 -0.68
N VAL A 187 14.18 3.14 -1.36
CA VAL A 187 13.81 1.72 -1.42
C VAL A 187 13.86 1.07 -0.04
N MET A 188 14.89 1.36 0.75
CA MET A 188 14.99 0.87 2.14
C MET A 188 13.84 1.38 3.01
N LEU A 189 13.50 2.67 2.90
CA LEU A 189 12.41 3.28 3.64
C LEU A 189 11.05 2.68 3.25
N MET A 190 10.78 2.52 1.95
CA MET A 190 9.54 1.91 1.46
C MET A 190 9.43 0.45 1.88
N SER A 191 10.56 -0.27 1.97
CA SER A 191 10.59 -1.64 2.50
C SER A 191 10.10 -1.72 3.95
N LEU A 192 10.51 -0.76 4.79
CA LEU A 192 10.03 -0.69 6.17
C LEU A 192 8.54 -0.31 6.23
N TYR A 193 8.07 0.58 5.36
CA TYR A 193 6.64 0.89 5.23
C TYR A 193 5.80 -0.33 4.84
N ILE A 194 6.27 -1.18 3.92
CA ILE A 194 5.55 -2.40 3.54
C ILE A 194 5.36 -3.31 4.76
N ILE A 195 6.40 -3.49 5.58
CA ILE A 195 6.30 -4.28 6.82
C ILE A 195 5.31 -3.62 7.78
N TYR A 196 5.46 -2.32 8.01
CA TYR A 196 4.61 -1.54 8.91
C TYR A 196 3.13 -1.62 8.52
N ASP A 197 2.80 -1.35 7.26
CA ASP A 197 1.44 -1.37 6.74
C ASP A 197 0.84 -2.78 6.79
N THR A 198 1.64 -3.81 6.44
CA THR A 198 1.21 -5.20 6.52
C THR A 198 0.87 -5.60 7.96
N GLN A 199 1.72 -5.22 8.91
CA GLN A 199 1.46 -5.48 10.33
C GLN A 199 0.27 -4.70 10.86
N LEU A 200 0.12 -3.43 10.49
CA LEU A 200 -1.00 -2.62 10.91
C LEU A 200 -2.33 -3.19 10.40
N MET A 201 -2.37 -3.72 9.17
CA MET A 201 -3.53 -4.43 8.62
C MET A 201 -3.90 -5.69 9.41
N MET A 202 -2.92 -6.40 9.98
CA MET A 202 -3.15 -7.58 10.81
C MET A 202 -3.55 -7.21 12.25
N VAL A 203 -2.95 -6.17 12.82
CA VAL A 203 -3.12 -5.74 14.22
C VAL A 203 -4.40 -4.95 14.47
N MET A 204 -4.91 -4.18 13.50
CA MET A 204 -6.06 -3.26 13.64
C MET A 204 -7.40 -3.85 14.15
N LYS A 205 -7.48 -5.15 14.47
CA LYS A 205 -8.65 -5.73 15.14
C LYS A 205 -8.48 -6.04 16.63
N THR A 206 -7.29 -6.02 17.24
CA THR A 206 -7.20 -6.26 18.69
C THR A 206 -8.00 -5.23 19.49
N ASP A 207 -8.08 -3.97 19.03
CA ASP A 207 -8.79 -2.89 19.75
C ASP A 207 -10.23 -2.60 19.24
N ARG A 208 -10.61 -3.08 18.06
CA ARG A 208 -11.92 -2.77 17.44
C ARG A 208 -13.03 -3.76 17.80
N VAL A 209 -12.73 -4.84 18.52
CA VAL A 209 -13.76 -5.71 19.13
C VAL A 209 -14.35 -5.06 20.39
N PHE A 210 -13.64 -4.12 21.04
CA PHE A 210 -14.10 -3.43 22.26
C PHE A 210 -14.93 -2.16 22.05
N LEU A 211 -15.10 -1.67 20.80
CA LEU A 211 -15.88 -0.46 20.52
C LEU A 211 -17.17 -0.71 19.71
N VAL A 212 -17.54 -1.98 19.51
CA VAL A 212 -18.84 -2.37 18.94
C VAL A 212 -19.49 -3.47 19.80
N VAL A 213 -19.27 -3.41 21.11
CA VAL A 213 -20.17 -3.96 22.14
C VAL A 213 -20.62 -2.80 23.01
#